data_AF-A0A2S9YDD8-F1
#
_entry.id   AF-A0A2S9YDD8-F1
#
_cell.length_a   1.000
_cell.length_b   1.000
_cell.length_c   1.000
_cell.angle_alpha   90.00
_cell.angle_beta   90.00
_cell.angle_gamma   90.00
#
_symmetry.space_group_name_H-M   'P 1'
#
loop_
_entity.id
_entity.type
_entity.pdbx_description
1 polymer ?
#
loop_
_entity_poly.entity_id
_entity_poly.type
_entity_poly.pdbx_seq_one_letter_code
_entity_poly.pdbx_strand_id
1 'polypeptide(L)'
;MFTLTQALPYIDELLPGVVEQLRGATAAELAELEELAERPLVAPHRELLEIMGNDTGPLFASMIAGDVRVARLVRYYREVGWRPSERFSLIGREKTLPHSLFLDADSTPAFAVAGFDIPLKPQAHRTQPWVHAKTYAASLPELVACNAFEAFSWLNFELEAYATIEPQPELLGRLDAALIELGYGRHPLSGGFTGMYGRESVATAVTSHADPHGVGLLHMSTDDRAEVERVIAALEQQLTIQLHWLENPDHLRPYVRELRATYG
;
A
#
# COMPACT_ATOMS: atom_id res chain seq x y z
N MET A 1 -9.37 -15.64 0.39
CA MET A 1 -8.42 -14.59 0.00
C MET A 1 -8.49 -14.50 -1.51
N PHE A 2 -8.64 -13.29 -2.06
CA PHE A 2 -8.69 -13.08 -3.50
C PHE A 2 -7.34 -13.45 -4.13
N THR A 3 -7.33 -13.85 -5.41
CA THR A 3 -6.12 -13.73 -6.25
C THR A 3 -6.03 -12.30 -6.80
N LEU A 4 -4.90 -11.92 -7.39
CA LEU A 4 -4.79 -10.57 -7.95
C LEU A 4 -5.77 -10.39 -9.12
N THR A 5 -5.90 -11.41 -9.97
CA THR A 5 -6.88 -11.43 -11.07
C THR A 5 -8.32 -11.19 -10.57
N GLN A 6 -8.70 -11.79 -9.44
CA GLN A 6 -10.04 -11.61 -8.86
C GLN A 6 -10.24 -10.22 -8.24
N ALA A 7 -9.16 -9.54 -7.87
CA ALA A 7 -9.20 -8.19 -7.30
C ALA A 7 -9.28 -7.09 -8.37
N LEU A 8 -8.84 -7.36 -9.61
CA LEU A 8 -8.81 -6.36 -10.68
C LEU A 8 -10.14 -5.63 -10.93
N PRO A 9 -11.33 -6.28 -10.94
CA PRO A 9 -12.58 -5.56 -11.13
C PRO A 9 -12.84 -4.49 -10.07
N TYR A 10 -12.54 -4.77 -8.79
CA TYR A 10 -12.68 -3.80 -7.72
C TYR A 10 -11.64 -2.68 -7.79
N ILE A 11 -10.43 -2.99 -8.29
CA ILE A 11 -9.40 -1.98 -8.53
C ILE A 11 -9.82 -1.04 -9.68
N ASP A 12 -10.45 -1.58 -10.72
CA ASP A 12 -10.97 -0.78 -11.84
C ASP A 12 -12.18 0.07 -11.45
N GLU A 13 -13.02 -0.39 -10.51
CA GLU A 13 -14.08 0.43 -9.91
C GLU A 13 -13.51 1.68 -9.20
N LEU A 14 -12.33 1.58 -8.58
CA LEU A 14 -11.65 2.72 -7.96
C LEU A 14 -10.98 3.63 -9.00
N LEU A 15 -10.36 3.05 -10.02
CA LEU A 15 -9.63 3.76 -11.06
C LEU A 15 -10.07 3.26 -12.44
N PRO A 16 -11.16 3.80 -13.01
CA PRO A 16 -11.71 3.30 -14.26
C PRO A 16 -10.70 3.33 -15.40
N GLY A 17 -10.54 2.19 -16.08
CA GLY A 17 -9.63 2.06 -17.21
C GLY A 17 -8.18 1.77 -16.83
N VAL A 18 -7.92 1.43 -15.56
CA VAL A 18 -6.57 1.15 -15.07
C VAL A 18 -6.07 -0.19 -15.59
N VAL A 19 -6.96 -1.18 -15.72
CA VAL A 19 -6.59 -2.54 -16.14
C VAL A 19 -6.02 -2.56 -17.56
N GLU A 20 -6.54 -1.73 -18.47
CA GLU A 20 -6.06 -1.61 -19.85
C GLU A 20 -4.67 -0.97 -19.95
N GLN A 21 -4.18 -0.35 -18.88
CA GLN A 21 -2.85 0.25 -18.83
C GLN A 21 -1.79 -0.72 -18.31
N LEU A 22 -2.20 -1.75 -17.57
CA LEU A 22 -1.27 -2.73 -17.00
C LEU A 22 -0.58 -3.53 -18.11
N ARG A 23 0.73 -3.74 -17.97
CA ARG A 23 1.51 -4.57 -18.89
C ARG A 23 2.31 -5.59 -18.12
N GLY A 24 2.08 -6.86 -18.43
CA GLY A 24 2.82 -7.98 -17.88
C GLY A 24 4.27 -8.07 -18.34
N ALA A 25 5.08 -8.71 -17.51
CA ALA A 25 6.39 -9.23 -17.90
C ALA A 25 6.26 -10.38 -18.89
N THR A 26 7.20 -10.48 -19.82
CA THR A 26 7.30 -11.59 -20.76
C THR A 26 7.86 -12.83 -20.07
N ALA A 27 7.62 -14.02 -20.66
CA ALA A 27 8.19 -15.26 -20.14
C ALA A 27 9.73 -15.24 -20.06
N ALA A 28 10.40 -14.54 -20.97
CA ALA A 28 11.86 -14.40 -20.96
C ALA A 28 12.34 -13.54 -19.77
N GLU A 29 11.64 -12.43 -19.48
CA GLU A 29 11.96 -11.57 -18.33
C GLU A 29 11.72 -12.29 -17.00
N LEU A 30 10.66 -13.10 -16.91
CA LEU A 30 10.39 -13.91 -15.72
C LEU A 30 11.45 -15.00 -15.52
N ALA A 31 11.85 -15.69 -16.59
CA ALA A 31 12.91 -16.71 -16.53
C ALA A 31 14.26 -16.10 -16.12
N GLU A 32 14.61 -14.92 -16.66
CA GLU A 32 15.81 -14.17 -16.26
C GLU A 32 15.76 -13.79 -14.77
N LEU A 33 14.60 -13.34 -14.27
CA LEU A 33 14.42 -13.02 -12.86
C LEU A 33 14.58 -14.26 -11.97
N GLU A 34 14.01 -15.40 -12.36
CA GLU A 34 14.14 -16.67 -11.63
C GLU A 34 15.58 -17.20 -11.60
N GLU A 35 16.29 -17.09 -12.73
CA GLU A 35 17.71 -17.43 -12.81
C GLU A 35 18.54 -16.56 -11.86
N LEU A 36 18.33 -15.24 -11.88
CA LEU A 36 19.03 -14.30 -11.01
C LEU A 36 18.69 -14.51 -9.53
N ALA A 37 17.42 -14.82 -9.22
CA ALA A 37 16.96 -15.14 -7.87
C ALA A 37 17.42 -16.53 -7.39
N GLU A 38 17.95 -17.37 -8.29
CA GLU A 38 18.38 -18.75 -8.07
C GLU A 38 17.24 -19.67 -7.59
N ARG A 39 15.99 -19.34 -7.97
CA ARG A 39 14.79 -20.11 -7.62
C ARG A 39 13.57 -19.68 -8.43
N PRO A 40 12.54 -20.55 -8.54
CA PRO A 40 11.25 -20.17 -9.11
C PRO A 40 10.58 -19.04 -8.31
N LEU A 41 9.80 -18.22 -9.01
CA LEU A 41 8.90 -17.25 -8.40
C LEU A 41 7.73 -18.01 -7.74
N VAL A 42 7.35 -17.58 -6.54
CA VAL A 42 6.14 -18.06 -5.88
C VAL A 42 4.92 -17.60 -6.66
N ALA A 43 3.85 -18.41 -6.68
CA ALA A 43 2.69 -18.19 -7.54
C ALA A 43 2.09 -16.76 -7.45
N PRO A 44 1.90 -16.15 -6.26
CA PRO A 44 1.37 -14.79 -6.17
C PRO A 44 2.31 -13.74 -6.78
N HIS A 45 3.63 -13.90 -6.62
CA HIS A 45 4.62 -12.99 -7.21
C HIS A 45 4.63 -13.11 -8.75
N ARG A 46 4.57 -14.34 -9.26
CA ARG A 46 4.46 -14.58 -10.70
C ARG A 46 3.19 -13.94 -11.27
N GLU A 47 2.03 -14.12 -10.62
CA GLU A 47 0.75 -13.50 -11.03
C GLU A 47 0.88 -11.96 -11.10
N LEU A 48 1.48 -11.33 -10.08
CA LEU A 48 1.74 -9.88 -10.08
C LEU A 48 2.54 -9.43 -11.31
N LEU A 49 3.66 -10.11 -11.59
CA LEU A 49 4.52 -9.72 -12.70
C LEU A 49 3.88 -10.03 -14.06
N GLU A 50 3.12 -11.12 -14.19
CA GLU A 50 2.37 -11.44 -15.41
C GLU A 50 1.26 -10.43 -15.70
N ILE A 51 0.71 -9.76 -14.68
CA ILE A 51 -0.32 -8.72 -14.84
C ILE A 51 0.32 -7.33 -15.08
N MET A 52 1.32 -6.95 -14.28
CA MET A 52 1.82 -5.57 -14.21
C MET A 52 3.34 -5.44 -14.05
N GLY A 53 4.10 -6.46 -14.49
CA GLY A 53 5.56 -6.48 -14.35
C GLY A 53 6.33 -5.47 -15.21
N ASN A 54 5.75 -4.98 -16.31
CA ASN A 54 6.36 -3.98 -17.19
C ASN A 54 5.75 -2.59 -17.03
N ASP A 55 4.43 -2.51 -16.87
CA ASP A 55 3.72 -1.27 -16.57
C ASP A 55 2.66 -1.51 -15.50
N THR A 56 2.71 -0.68 -14.46
CA THR A 56 1.81 -0.72 -13.31
C THR A 56 0.68 0.30 -13.40
N GLY A 57 0.68 1.15 -14.43
CA GLY A 57 -0.13 2.35 -14.46
C GLY A 57 0.09 3.21 -13.20
N PRO A 58 -0.97 3.83 -12.65
CA PRO A 58 -0.88 4.68 -11.46
C PRO A 58 -0.65 3.90 -10.15
N LEU A 59 -0.79 2.56 -10.15
CA LEU A 59 -0.84 1.74 -8.93
C LEU A 59 0.47 1.79 -8.13
N PHE A 60 1.62 2.07 -8.74
CA PHE A 60 2.89 2.17 -8.00
C PHE A 60 3.62 3.50 -8.30
N ALA A 61 2.83 4.55 -8.54
CA ALA A 61 3.34 5.88 -8.87
C ALA A 61 3.92 6.63 -7.65
N SER A 62 3.53 6.26 -6.43
CA SER A 62 3.98 6.96 -5.23
C SER A 62 5.43 6.68 -4.88
N MET A 63 6.07 7.62 -4.16
CA MET A 63 7.41 7.43 -3.61
C MET A 63 7.47 6.37 -2.50
N ILE A 64 6.32 6.00 -1.93
CA ILE A 64 6.17 5.06 -0.81
C ILE A 64 5.87 3.64 -1.33
N ALA A 65 5.25 3.55 -2.51
CA ALA A 65 5.02 2.30 -3.20
C ALA A 65 6.35 1.75 -3.74
N GLY A 66 6.72 0.53 -3.35
CA GLY A 66 7.88 -0.15 -3.92
C GLY A 66 7.74 -0.30 -5.43
N ASP A 67 8.82 -0.11 -6.19
CA ASP A 67 8.83 -0.34 -7.62
C ASP A 67 8.87 -1.85 -7.89
N VAL A 68 7.72 -2.40 -8.31
CA VAL A 68 7.50 -3.85 -8.52
C VAL A 68 7.86 -4.33 -9.92
N ARG A 69 8.34 -3.44 -10.80
CA ARG A 69 8.60 -3.78 -12.21
C ARG A 69 9.75 -4.79 -12.34
N VAL A 70 9.61 -5.75 -13.24
CA VAL A 70 10.57 -6.83 -13.49
C VAL A 70 11.96 -6.29 -13.80
N ALA A 71 12.06 -5.23 -14.62
CA ALA A 71 13.33 -4.59 -14.94
C ALA A 71 14.07 -4.05 -13.70
N ARG A 72 13.34 -3.62 -12.67
CA ARG A 72 13.91 -3.13 -11.41
C ARG A 72 14.40 -4.27 -10.53
N LEU A 73 13.66 -5.37 -10.47
CA LEU A 73 14.05 -6.57 -9.73
C LEU A 73 15.28 -7.24 -10.38
N VAL A 74 15.29 -7.36 -11.71
CA VAL A 74 16.45 -7.85 -12.48
C VAL A 74 17.67 -6.99 -12.23
N ARG A 75 17.53 -5.66 -12.35
CA ARG A 75 18.62 -4.71 -12.05
C ARG A 75 19.14 -4.89 -10.63
N TYR A 76 18.24 -5.05 -9.65
CA TYR A 76 18.62 -5.30 -8.27
C TYR A 76 19.50 -6.55 -8.13
N TYR A 77 19.06 -7.70 -8.64
CA TYR A 77 19.83 -8.93 -8.50
C TYR A 77 21.19 -8.85 -9.21
N ARG A 78 21.29 -8.13 -10.33
CA ARG A 78 22.56 -7.89 -11.03
C ARG A 78 23.52 -6.99 -10.27
N GLU A 79 23.04 -5.87 -9.74
CA GLU A 79 23.89 -4.86 -9.09
C GLU A 79 24.22 -5.22 -7.65
N VAL A 80 23.26 -5.84 -6.95
CA VAL A 80 23.30 -6.05 -5.50
C VAL A 80 23.56 -7.50 -5.15
N GLY A 81 22.94 -8.45 -5.86
CA GLY A 81 23.15 -9.89 -5.69
C GLY A 81 22.72 -10.49 -4.34
N TRP A 82 22.26 -9.68 -3.38
CA TRP A 82 21.74 -10.20 -2.11
C TRP A 82 20.40 -10.89 -2.33
N ARG A 83 20.22 -12.04 -1.70
CA ARG A 83 19.02 -12.87 -1.79
C ARG A 83 18.48 -13.08 -0.38
N PRO A 84 17.17 -12.87 -0.15
CA PRO A 84 16.59 -13.22 1.13
C PRO A 84 16.51 -14.75 1.25
N SER A 85 16.23 -15.26 2.46
CA SER A 85 15.99 -16.69 2.67
C SER A 85 14.84 -17.22 1.81
N GLU A 86 14.73 -18.55 1.68
CA GLU A 86 13.69 -19.21 0.88
C GLU A 86 12.28 -18.80 1.28
N ARG A 87 12.08 -18.48 2.57
CA ARG A 87 10.84 -17.93 3.15
C ARG A 87 10.36 -16.67 2.45
N PHE A 88 11.25 -15.80 1.98
CA PHE A 88 10.89 -14.50 1.45
C PHE A 88 11.13 -14.38 -0.06
N SER A 89 10.19 -13.76 -0.78
CA SER A 89 10.34 -13.40 -2.20
C SER A 89 10.34 -11.88 -2.35
N LEU A 90 11.39 -11.28 -2.90
CA LEU A 90 11.47 -9.83 -3.11
C LEU A 90 10.50 -9.42 -4.24
N ILE A 91 9.52 -8.57 -3.93
CA ILE A 91 8.50 -8.11 -4.90
C ILE A 91 8.63 -6.66 -5.30
N GLY A 92 9.33 -5.83 -4.52
CA GLY A 92 9.45 -4.42 -4.84
C GLY A 92 10.56 -3.73 -4.05
N ARG A 93 11.08 -2.65 -4.62
CA ARG A 93 12.07 -1.80 -3.95
C ARG A 93 11.56 -0.40 -3.78
N GLU A 94 11.61 0.11 -2.57
CA GLU A 94 11.28 1.50 -2.35
C GLU A 94 12.41 2.39 -2.88
N LYS A 95 12.03 3.42 -3.66
CA LYS A 95 13.01 4.29 -4.33
C LYS A 95 13.73 5.19 -3.33
N THR A 96 13.04 5.61 -2.27
CA THR A 96 13.46 6.67 -1.35
C THR A 96 13.74 6.17 0.06
N LEU A 97 13.13 5.07 0.50
CA LEU A 97 13.29 4.52 1.84
C LEU A 97 14.19 3.27 1.84
N PRO A 98 14.74 2.86 3.01
CA PRO A 98 15.66 1.73 3.07
C PRO A 98 14.96 0.37 2.91
N HIS A 99 13.63 0.34 2.95
CA HIS A 99 12.85 -0.89 2.95
C HIS A 99 12.69 -1.49 1.55
N SER A 100 12.57 -2.80 1.52
CA SER A 100 12.13 -3.54 0.34
C SER A 100 10.94 -4.40 0.73
N LEU A 101 10.07 -4.64 -0.26
CA LEU A 101 8.84 -5.37 -0.08
C LEU A 101 9.08 -6.83 -0.42
N PHE A 102 8.60 -7.72 0.45
CA PHE A 102 8.75 -9.15 0.32
C PHE A 102 7.41 -9.84 0.51
N LEU A 103 7.25 -11.02 -0.09
CA LEU A 103 6.22 -11.98 0.32
C LEU A 103 6.80 -12.96 1.30
N ASP A 104 6.09 -13.17 2.40
CA ASP A 104 6.45 -14.15 3.42
C ASP A 104 5.66 -15.46 3.19
N ALA A 105 6.34 -16.51 2.71
CA ALA A 105 5.73 -17.81 2.47
C ALA A 105 5.22 -18.49 3.75
N ASP A 106 5.79 -18.15 4.91
CA ASP A 106 5.47 -18.76 6.20
C ASP A 106 4.53 -17.89 7.06
N SER A 107 4.09 -16.73 6.56
CA SER A 107 3.16 -15.88 7.30
C SER A 107 1.78 -16.53 7.44
N THR A 108 0.99 -16.03 8.38
CA THR A 108 -0.43 -16.36 8.48
C THR A 108 -1.24 -15.06 8.37
N PRO A 109 -1.99 -14.85 7.28
CA PRO A 109 -2.15 -15.74 6.12
C PRO A 109 -0.88 -15.84 5.25
N ALA A 110 -0.76 -16.92 4.47
CA ALA A 110 0.43 -17.18 3.63
C ALA A 110 0.62 -16.09 2.55
N PHE A 111 1.87 -15.73 2.30
CA PHE A 111 2.27 -14.68 1.35
C PHE A 111 1.75 -13.29 1.73
N ALA A 112 1.73 -12.98 3.03
CA ALA A 112 1.56 -11.61 3.49
C ALA A 112 2.76 -10.77 3.04
N VAL A 113 2.51 -9.48 2.83
CA VAL A 113 3.54 -8.53 2.46
C VAL A 113 4.29 -8.09 3.70
N ALA A 114 5.61 -8.27 3.65
CA ALA A 114 6.54 -7.86 4.70
C ALA A 114 7.48 -6.77 4.16
N GLY A 115 7.76 -5.77 4.99
CA GLY A 115 8.77 -4.76 4.72
C GLY A 115 9.95 -4.90 5.68
N PHE A 116 11.18 -5.02 5.17
CA PHE A 116 12.37 -4.94 6.00
C PHE A 116 13.59 -4.41 5.22
N ASP A 117 14.61 -4.00 5.98
CA ASP A 117 15.86 -3.48 5.44
C ASP A 117 16.70 -4.59 4.83
N ILE A 118 17.21 -4.35 3.63
CA ILE A 118 18.30 -5.14 3.08
C ILE A 118 19.58 -4.70 3.80
N PRO A 119 20.47 -5.63 4.24
CA PRO A 119 21.65 -5.35 5.09
C PRO A 119 22.77 -4.53 4.41
N LEU A 120 22.45 -3.73 3.39
CA LEU A 120 23.40 -3.06 2.50
C LEU A 120 23.33 -1.53 2.56
N LYS A 121 22.40 -0.93 3.30
CA LYS A 121 22.33 0.53 3.49
C LYS A 121 22.58 0.90 4.95
N PRO A 122 23.49 1.86 5.24
CA PRO A 122 23.51 2.55 6.53
C PRO A 122 22.14 3.16 6.81
N GLN A 123 21.59 2.91 8.00
CA GLN A 123 20.24 3.29 8.46
C GLN A 123 20.11 4.80 8.72
N ALA A 124 20.51 5.66 7.78
CA ALA A 124 20.65 7.10 8.03
C ALA A 124 19.32 7.86 8.09
N HIS A 125 18.21 7.28 7.63
CA HIS A 125 16.92 7.98 7.58
C HIS A 125 15.78 7.04 7.98
N ARG A 126 15.57 6.86 9.28
CA ARG A 126 14.21 6.56 9.78
C ARG A 126 13.38 7.82 9.56
N THR A 127 12.85 7.98 8.35
CA THR A 127 11.73 8.88 8.13
C THR A 127 10.58 8.44 9.02
N GLN A 128 9.80 9.44 9.42
CA GLN A 128 8.79 9.38 10.45
C GLN A 128 7.92 8.11 10.37
N PRO A 129 7.68 7.38 11.49
CA PRO A 129 7.00 6.08 11.50
C PRO A 129 5.65 6.03 10.76
N TRP A 130 4.93 7.16 10.72
CA TRP A 130 3.62 7.28 10.07
C TRP A 130 3.67 7.27 8.54
N VAL A 131 4.82 7.51 7.92
CA VAL A 131 5.01 7.40 6.46
C VAL A 131 4.92 5.94 6.00
N HIS A 132 5.13 5.00 6.92
CA HIS A 132 5.22 3.55 6.64
C HIS A 132 3.90 2.80 6.88
N ALA A 133 2.78 3.52 7.11
CA ALA A 133 1.46 2.93 7.38
C ALA A 133 1.04 1.91 6.31
N LYS A 134 1.47 2.11 5.07
CA LYS A 134 0.96 1.42 3.88
C LYS A 134 1.80 0.23 3.44
N THR A 135 2.86 -0.12 4.18
CA THR A 135 3.77 -1.21 3.80
C THR A 135 3.28 -2.60 4.19
N TYR A 136 2.19 -2.68 4.96
CA TYR A 136 1.67 -3.94 5.48
C TYR A 136 0.35 -4.28 4.78
N ALA A 137 0.35 -5.45 4.14
CA ALA A 137 -0.84 -6.03 3.55
C ALA A 137 -0.84 -7.53 3.84
N ALA A 138 -1.99 -8.09 4.19
CA ALA A 138 -2.14 -9.52 4.42
C ALA A 138 -2.03 -10.34 3.13
N SER A 139 -1.99 -9.68 1.96
CA SER A 139 -1.85 -10.32 0.65
C SER A 139 -1.41 -9.33 -0.44
N LEU A 140 -0.95 -9.83 -1.58
CA LEU A 140 -0.69 -9.00 -2.77
C LEU A 140 -1.91 -8.25 -3.29
N PRO A 141 -3.10 -8.87 -3.43
CA PRO A 141 -4.30 -8.14 -3.85
C PRO A 141 -4.63 -6.97 -2.94
N GLU A 142 -4.48 -7.14 -1.63
CA GLU A 142 -4.67 -6.04 -0.67
C GLU A 142 -3.62 -4.94 -0.86
N LEU A 143 -2.34 -5.28 -1.07
CA LEU A 143 -1.29 -4.29 -1.37
C LEU A 143 -1.63 -3.46 -2.61
N VAL A 144 -2.01 -4.13 -3.71
CA VAL A 144 -2.37 -3.45 -4.96
C VAL A 144 -3.63 -2.60 -4.77
N ALA A 145 -4.63 -3.10 -4.04
CA ALA A 145 -5.83 -2.34 -3.73
C ALA A 145 -5.55 -1.10 -2.87
N CYS A 146 -4.71 -1.21 -1.84
CA CYS A 146 -4.32 -0.09 -0.99
C CYS A 146 -3.67 1.03 -1.81
N ASN A 147 -2.81 0.64 -2.74
CA ASN A 147 -2.17 1.54 -3.67
C ASN A 147 -3.15 2.18 -4.67
N ALA A 148 -4.08 1.40 -5.23
CA ALA A 148 -5.16 1.92 -6.08
C ALA A 148 -6.03 2.93 -5.32
N PHE A 149 -6.38 2.61 -4.08
CA PHE A 149 -7.19 3.43 -3.20
C PHE A 149 -6.49 4.74 -2.81
N GLU A 150 -5.18 4.70 -2.61
CA GLU A 150 -4.35 5.89 -2.39
C GLU A 150 -4.31 6.78 -3.65
N ALA A 151 -4.06 6.19 -4.83
CA ALA A 151 -4.08 6.93 -6.08
C ALA A 151 -5.46 7.57 -6.35
N PHE A 152 -6.56 6.82 -6.12
CA PHE A 152 -7.92 7.35 -6.16
C PHE A 152 -8.08 8.55 -5.22
N SER A 153 -7.60 8.43 -3.99
CA SER A 153 -7.71 9.50 -2.99
C SER A 153 -6.98 10.78 -3.43
N TRP A 154 -5.78 10.65 -4.01
CA TRP A 154 -5.03 11.80 -4.53
C TRP A 154 -5.65 12.47 -5.75
N LEU A 155 -6.29 11.68 -6.61
CA LEU A 155 -6.98 12.22 -7.78
C LEU A 155 -8.25 12.98 -7.39
N ASN A 156 -8.90 12.60 -6.29
CA ASN A 156 -10.22 13.11 -5.92
C ASN A 156 -10.22 14.12 -4.77
N PHE A 157 -9.16 14.21 -3.96
CA PHE A 157 -9.15 15.05 -2.76
C PHE A 157 -7.87 15.88 -2.61
N GLU A 158 -8.02 17.09 -2.09
CA GLU A 158 -6.97 18.10 -1.85
C GLU A 158 -6.52 18.21 -0.39
N LEU A 159 -7.07 17.46 0.56
CA LEU A 159 -6.54 17.45 1.94
C LEU A 159 -6.20 16.04 2.35
N GLU A 160 -5.06 15.89 3.02
CA GLU A 160 -4.67 14.66 3.69
C GLU A 160 -4.49 14.90 5.19
N ALA A 161 -4.95 13.95 6.01
CA ALA A 161 -4.77 13.96 7.46
C ALA A 161 -4.16 12.64 7.94
N TYR A 162 -3.26 12.71 8.92
CA TYR A 162 -2.60 11.53 9.49
C TYR A 162 -2.69 11.55 11.00
N ALA A 163 -3.13 10.43 11.58
CA ALA A 163 -3.18 10.23 13.02
C ALA A 163 -2.56 8.88 13.41
N THR A 164 -1.93 8.84 14.58
CA THR A 164 -1.54 7.58 15.24
C THR A 164 -2.55 7.24 16.31
N ILE A 165 -2.72 5.95 16.55
CA ILE A 165 -3.67 5.41 17.52
C ILE A 165 -2.90 4.46 18.42
N GLU A 166 -3.01 4.65 19.73
CA GLU A 166 -2.28 3.81 20.68
C GLU A 166 -2.63 2.33 20.50
N PRO A 167 -1.67 1.41 20.74
CA PRO A 167 -1.93 -0.02 20.67
C PRO A 167 -3.01 -0.43 21.68
N GLN A 168 -3.98 -1.22 21.23
CA GLN A 168 -5.03 -1.75 22.09
C GLN A 168 -5.63 -3.02 21.49
N PRO A 169 -6.22 -3.90 22.32
CA PRO A 169 -6.93 -5.07 21.83
C PRO A 169 -8.01 -4.69 20.81
N GLU A 170 -8.13 -5.50 19.75
CA GLU A 170 -9.19 -5.38 18.74
C GLU A 170 -9.23 -4.00 18.04
N LEU A 171 -8.10 -3.28 18.00
CA LEU A 171 -8.02 -1.92 17.45
C LEU A 171 -8.69 -1.80 16.07
N LEU A 172 -8.36 -2.71 15.14
CA LEU A 172 -8.96 -2.71 13.80
C LEU A 172 -10.48 -2.90 13.85
N GLY A 173 -10.98 -3.84 14.66
CA GLY A 173 -12.43 -4.04 14.80
C GLY A 173 -13.16 -2.81 15.36
N ARG A 174 -12.52 -2.08 16.27
CA ARG A 174 -13.07 -0.84 16.83
C ARG A 174 -13.04 0.30 15.82
N LEU A 175 -11.97 0.41 15.03
CA LEU A 175 -11.87 1.37 13.93
C LEU A 175 -12.92 1.10 12.85
N ASP A 176 -13.09 -0.17 12.46
CA ASP A 176 -14.11 -0.60 11.51
C ASP A 176 -15.50 -0.16 11.97
N ALA A 177 -15.86 -0.49 13.21
CA ALA A 177 -17.16 -0.15 13.77
C ALA A 177 -17.37 1.38 13.78
N ALA A 178 -16.39 2.14 14.27
CA ALA A 178 -16.51 3.60 14.34
C ALA A 178 -16.62 4.25 12.95
N LEU A 179 -15.81 3.84 11.97
CA LEU A 179 -15.89 4.40 10.61
C LEU A 179 -17.21 4.03 9.92
N ILE A 180 -17.72 2.82 10.13
CA ILE A 180 -19.03 2.39 9.61
C ILE A 180 -20.16 3.21 10.25
N GLU A 181 -20.14 3.43 11.57
CA GLU A 181 -21.10 4.29 12.27
C GLU A 181 -21.05 5.73 11.78
N LEU A 182 -19.87 6.21 11.37
CA LEU A 182 -19.67 7.54 10.79
C LEU A 182 -20.07 7.63 9.30
N GLY A 183 -20.59 6.54 8.73
CA GLY A 183 -21.15 6.48 7.38
C GLY A 183 -20.15 6.08 6.28
N TYR A 184 -18.98 5.53 6.63
CA TYR A 184 -18.02 5.04 5.65
C TYR A 184 -18.31 3.58 5.28
N GLY A 185 -18.30 3.28 3.98
CA GLY A 185 -18.36 1.92 3.46
C GLY A 185 -16.98 1.28 3.46
N ARG A 186 -16.86 0.05 3.96
CA ARG A 186 -15.62 -0.73 3.93
C ARG A 186 -15.44 -1.39 2.55
N HIS A 187 -14.28 -1.17 1.92
CA HIS A 187 -13.97 -1.73 0.62
C HIS A 187 -13.80 -3.27 0.70
N PRO A 188 -14.30 -4.06 -0.28
CA PRO A 188 -14.25 -5.53 -0.25
C PRO A 188 -12.84 -6.14 -0.19
N LEU A 189 -11.83 -5.40 -0.68
CA LEU A 189 -10.43 -5.83 -0.66
C LEU A 189 -9.67 -5.44 0.62
N SER A 190 -10.36 -4.87 1.62
CA SER A 190 -9.77 -4.63 2.94
C SER A 190 -9.37 -5.95 3.60
N GLY A 191 -8.17 -6.04 4.15
CA GLY A 191 -7.65 -7.26 4.76
C GLY A 191 -7.58 -7.21 6.27
N GLY A 192 -6.66 -8.01 6.82
CA GLY A 192 -6.50 -8.19 8.27
C GLY A 192 -5.53 -7.21 8.92
N PHE A 193 -4.73 -6.49 8.12
CA PHE A 193 -3.80 -5.46 8.61
C PHE A 193 -4.21 -4.07 8.17
N THR A 194 -4.89 -3.95 7.02
CA THR A 194 -5.25 -2.67 6.44
C THR A 194 -6.74 -2.64 6.08
N GLY A 195 -7.40 -1.56 6.50
CA GLY A 195 -8.78 -1.25 6.16
C GLY A 195 -8.86 -0.08 5.19
N MET A 196 -9.67 -0.19 4.14
CA MET A 196 -9.94 0.89 3.18
C MET A 196 -11.42 1.27 3.28
N TYR A 197 -11.70 2.54 3.50
CA TYR A 197 -13.05 3.05 3.78
C TYR A 197 -13.35 4.25 2.90
N GLY A 198 -14.47 4.20 2.18
CA GLY A 198 -14.93 5.29 1.32
C GLY A 198 -16.25 5.85 1.82
N ARG A 199 -16.39 7.17 1.79
CA ARG A 199 -17.67 7.88 1.84
C ARG A 199 -17.76 8.70 0.56
N GLU A 200 -18.64 8.26 -0.34
CA GLU A 200 -18.72 8.73 -1.73
C GLU A 200 -18.69 10.27 -1.82
N SER A 201 -17.75 10.79 -2.62
CA SER A 201 -17.53 12.23 -2.85
C SER A 201 -17.25 13.08 -1.59
N VAL A 202 -16.96 12.46 -0.44
CA VAL A 202 -16.71 13.16 0.82
C VAL A 202 -15.29 12.92 1.30
N ALA A 203 -14.93 11.66 1.50
CA ALA A 203 -13.65 11.31 2.09
C ALA A 203 -13.29 9.84 1.88
N THR A 204 -12.01 9.55 1.97
CA THR A 204 -11.46 8.21 2.14
C THR A 204 -10.68 8.12 3.44
N ALA A 205 -10.65 6.92 4.01
CA ALA A 205 -9.80 6.59 5.15
C ALA A 205 -9.10 5.26 4.91
N VAL A 206 -7.84 5.18 5.31
CA VAL A 206 -7.05 3.96 5.37
C VAL A 206 -6.57 3.77 6.80
N THR A 207 -6.89 2.62 7.39
CA THR A 207 -6.36 2.22 8.69
C THR A 207 -5.33 1.14 8.50
N SER A 208 -4.24 1.17 9.26
CA SER A 208 -3.22 0.11 9.20
C SER A 208 -2.71 -0.25 10.59
N HIS A 209 -2.50 -1.54 10.85
CA HIS A 209 -2.02 -2.05 12.12
C HIS A 209 -1.15 -3.28 11.89
N ALA A 210 0.17 -3.14 12.05
CA ALA A 210 1.16 -4.16 11.69
C ALA A 210 1.24 -5.33 12.70
N ASP A 211 0.91 -5.09 13.97
CA ASP A 211 1.03 -6.04 15.07
C ASP A 211 0.04 -5.65 16.18
N PRO A 212 -0.58 -6.60 16.92
CA PRO A 212 -1.45 -6.33 18.07
C PRO A 212 -0.90 -5.38 19.16
N HIS A 213 0.42 -5.22 19.26
CA HIS A 213 1.07 -4.29 20.19
C HIS A 213 1.62 -3.04 19.48
N GLY A 214 1.39 -2.91 18.19
CA GLY A 214 1.82 -1.81 17.34
C GLY A 214 0.89 -0.61 17.41
N VAL A 215 1.43 0.55 17.04
CA VAL A 215 0.64 1.78 16.86
C VAL A 215 -0.22 1.60 15.62
N GLY A 216 -1.53 1.86 15.76
CA GLY A 216 -2.42 1.97 14.60
C GLY A 216 -2.21 3.30 13.89
N LEU A 217 -2.45 3.33 12.59
CA LEU A 217 -2.38 4.55 11.80
C LEU A 217 -3.71 4.75 11.08
N LEU A 218 -4.13 6.02 11.02
CA LEU A 218 -5.26 6.48 10.25
C LEU A 218 -4.74 7.52 9.26
N HIS A 219 -4.94 7.27 7.97
CA HIS A 219 -4.74 8.24 6.91
C HIS A 219 -6.09 8.58 6.31
N MET A 220 -6.45 9.85 6.26
CA MET A 220 -7.68 10.34 5.63
C MET A 220 -7.36 11.24 4.46
N SER A 221 -8.20 11.20 3.42
CA SER A 221 -8.20 12.19 2.34
C SER A 221 -9.60 12.77 2.15
N THR A 222 -9.73 14.09 1.99
CA THR A 222 -11.01 14.81 1.84
C THR A 222 -10.78 16.21 1.27
N ASP A 223 -11.81 16.95 0.90
CA ASP A 223 -11.74 18.40 0.64
C ASP A 223 -12.27 19.22 1.83
N ASP A 224 -12.84 18.56 2.83
CA ASP A 224 -13.49 19.20 3.98
C ASP A 224 -12.71 18.99 5.27
N ARG A 225 -12.07 20.05 5.77
CA ARG A 225 -11.40 20.04 7.07
C ARG A 225 -12.35 19.68 8.21
N ALA A 226 -13.62 20.07 8.15
CA ALA A 226 -14.59 19.75 9.18
C ALA A 226 -14.89 18.24 9.23
N GLU A 227 -14.76 17.52 8.11
CA GLU A 227 -14.89 16.07 8.08
C GLU A 227 -13.75 15.39 8.84
N VAL A 228 -12.51 15.87 8.69
CA VAL A 228 -11.37 15.38 9.49
C VAL A 228 -11.63 15.60 10.97
N GLU A 229 -12.00 16.82 11.36
CA GLU A 229 -12.29 17.18 12.76
C GLU A 229 -13.43 16.32 13.33
N ARG A 230 -14.49 16.07 12.54
CA ARG A 230 -15.62 15.21 12.93
C ARG A 230 -15.17 13.77 13.19
N VAL A 231 -14.36 13.19 12.30
CA VAL A 231 -13.88 11.81 12.45
C VAL A 231 -12.94 11.70 13.64
N ILE A 232 -11.97 12.61 13.79
CA ILE A 232 -11.05 12.61 14.92
C ILE A 232 -11.82 12.74 16.25
N ALA A 233 -12.74 13.71 16.36
CA ALA A 233 -13.52 13.92 17.57
C ALA A 233 -14.42 12.72 17.92
N ALA A 234 -14.95 12.00 16.92
CA ALA A 234 -15.73 10.79 17.16
C ALA A 234 -14.84 9.63 17.63
N LEU A 235 -13.66 9.46 17.04
CA LEU A 235 -12.74 8.39 17.40
C LEU A 235 -12.11 8.62 18.79
N GLU A 236 -11.83 9.87 19.17
CA GLU A 236 -11.32 10.25 20.50
C GLU A 236 -12.27 9.87 21.65
N GLN A 237 -13.56 9.66 21.38
CA GLN A 237 -14.52 9.18 22.39
C GLN A 237 -14.26 7.72 22.79
N GLN A 238 -13.54 6.96 21.96
CA GLN A 238 -13.34 5.53 22.14
C GLN A 238 -11.86 5.14 22.17
N LEU A 239 -10.98 5.92 21.54
CA LEU A 239 -9.60 5.57 21.24
C LEU A 239 -8.65 6.68 21.71
N THR A 240 -7.45 6.33 22.14
CA THR A 240 -6.38 7.32 22.32
C THR A 240 -5.74 7.60 20.96
N ILE A 241 -5.99 8.79 20.43
CA ILE A 241 -5.52 9.21 19.10
C ILE A 241 -4.67 10.46 19.23
N GLN A 242 -3.63 10.53 18.41
CA GLN A 242 -2.84 11.73 18.23
C GLN A 242 -2.84 12.11 16.75
N LEU A 243 -3.49 13.23 16.43
CA LEU A 243 -3.41 13.85 15.11
C LEU A 243 -2.03 14.49 14.95
N HIS A 244 -1.31 14.10 13.89
CA HIS A 244 0.03 14.62 13.61
C HIS A 244 0.01 15.71 12.55
N TRP A 245 -0.88 15.58 11.56
CA TRP A 245 -0.70 16.30 10.32
C TRP A 245 -2.00 16.51 9.55
N LEU A 246 -2.12 17.67 8.91
CA LEU A 246 -3.23 18.05 8.04
C LEU A 246 -2.72 19.03 6.98
N GLU A 247 -2.65 18.61 5.72
CA GLU A 247 -2.04 19.39 4.63
C GLU A 247 -2.85 19.39 3.34
N ASN A 248 -2.57 20.37 2.48
CA ASN A 248 -2.93 20.29 1.06
C ASN A 248 -1.75 19.65 0.27
N PRO A 249 -1.95 18.48 -0.38
CA PRO A 249 -0.89 17.71 -1.03
C PRO A 249 -0.38 18.38 -2.31
N ASP A 250 -1.15 19.28 -2.94
CA ASP A 250 -0.76 19.94 -4.19
C ASP A 250 0.44 20.86 -4.02
N HIS A 251 0.68 21.38 -2.82
CA HIS A 251 1.79 22.29 -2.57
C HIS A 251 3.13 21.59 -2.33
N LEU A 252 3.13 20.28 -2.05
CA LEU A 252 4.33 19.58 -1.58
C LEU A 252 4.72 18.34 -2.38
N ARG A 253 3.85 17.82 -3.27
CA ARG A 253 4.11 16.57 -3.98
C ARG A 253 4.04 16.74 -5.50
N PRO A 254 5.17 17.00 -6.18
CA PRO A 254 5.22 17.07 -7.65
C PRO A 254 4.58 15.88 -8.36
N TYR A 255 4.63 14.68 -7.76
CA TYR A 255 4.03 13.47 -8.33
C TYR A 255 2.50 13.46 -8.27
N VAL A 256 1.86 14.10 -7.28
CA VAL A 256 0.39 14.20 -7.22
C VAL A 256 -0.12 15.05 -8.37
N ARG A 257 0.60 16.14 -8.70
CA ARG A 257 0.31 16.95 -9.88
C ARG A 257 0.49 16.17 -11.18
N GLU A 258 1.54 15.37 -11.28
CA GLU A 258 1.78 14.52 -12.46
C GLU A 258 0.70 13.44 -12.62
N LEU A 259 0.30 12.81 -11.52
CA LEU A 259 -0.81 11.86 -11.47
C LEU A 259 -2.10 12.52 -11.95
N ARG A 260 -2.48 13.67 -11.39
CA ARG A 260 -3.68 14.41 -11.81
C ARG A 260 -3.60 14.85 -13.26
N ALA A 261 -2.44 15.32 -13.74
CA ALA A 261 -2.26 15.72 -15.12
C ALA A 261 -2.35 14.56 -16.12
N THR A 262 -2.05 13.33 -15.67
CA THR A 262 -2.06 12.13 -16.50
C THR A 262 -3.39 11.38 -16.43
N TYR A 263 -4.07 11.42 -15.28
CA TYR A 263 -5.18 10.51 -14.95
C TYR A 263 -6.46 11.21 -14.43
N GLY A 264 -6.46 12.52 -14.17
CA GLY A 264 -7.63 13.29 -13.73
C GLY A 264 -8.28 14.05 -14.87
#